data_AF-K2D131-F1
#
_entry.id   AF-K2D131-F1
#
_cell.length_a   1.000
_cell.length_b   1.000
_cell.length_c   1.000
_cell.angle_alpha   90.00
_cell.angle_beta   90.00
_cell.angle_gamma   90.00
#
_symmetry.space_group_name_H-M   'P 1'
#
loop_
_entity.id
_entity.type
_entity.pdbx_description
1 polymer ?
#
loop_
_entity_poly.entity_id
_entity_poly.type
_entity_poly.pdbx_seq_one_letter_code
_entity_poly.pdbx_strand_id
1 'polypeptide(L)'
;MATSFNLGDQLLFQGEKATAEYSTADKLINNVLPNVYVAAGLVIFFMIVFGGFMIIANAGNADKTAEGSKIITSAIMGLLVLFASYWIIQIIQVVTGVPILNSGL
;
A
#
# COMPACT_ATOMS: atom_id res chain seq x y z
N MET A 1 -44.74 -9.86 23.40
CA MET A 1 -43.46 -9.14 23.29
C MET A 1 -43.13 -9.05 21.82
N ALA A 2 -43.52 -7.95 21.15
CA ALA A 2 -43.29 -7.78 19.71
C ALA A 2 -41.91 -7.15 19.51
N THR A 3 -40.97 -7.93 18.97
CA THR A 3 -39.65 -7.47 18.57
C THR A 3 -39.82 -6.37 17.52
N SER A 4 -39.30 -5.18 17.81
CA SER A 4 -39.38 -4.00 16.95
C SER A 4 -38.96 -4.33 15.51
N PHE A 5 -39.80 -3.92 14.57
CA PHE A 5 -39.53 -3.98 13.14
C PHE A 5 -38.33 -3.08 12.82
N ASN A 6 -37.13 -3.67 12.79
CA ASN A 6 -35.91 -2.97 12.44
C ASN A 6 -35.80 -2.91 10.91
N LEU A 7 -36.23 -1.78 10.36
CA LEU A 7 -36.20 -1.48 8.93
C LEU A 7 -34.81 -1.70 8.32
N GLY A 8 -33.73 -1.46 9.06
CA GLY A 8 -32.36 -1.66 8.56
C GLY A 8 -31.99 -3.11 8.24
N ASP A 9 -32.61 -4.09 8.89
CA ASP A 9 -32.30 -5.51 8.69
C ASP A 9 -33.17 -6.18 7.60
N GLN A 10 -34.25 -5.49 7.21
CA GLN A 10 -35.22 -5.94 6.20
C GLN A 10 -35.14 -5.15 4.88
N LEU A 11 -34.33 -4.08 4.83
CA LEU A 11 -34.01 -3.37 3.60
C LEU A 11 -32.79 -4.02 2.94
N LEU A 12 -33.07 -4.86 1.93
CA LEU A 12 -32.08 -5.42 1.02
C LEU A 12 -32.00 -4.51 -0.22
N PHE A 13 -30.89 -3.80 -0.37
CA PHE A 13 -30.61 -3.06 -1.59
C PHE A 13 -29.73 -3.93 -2.49
N GLN A 14 -30.22 -4.18 -3.71
CA GLN A 14 -29.52 -4.96 -4.74
C GLN A 14 -29.09 -6.38 -4.29
N GLY A 15 -29.83 -6.98 -3.35
CA GLY A 15 -29.64 -8.37 -2.90
C GLY A 15 -28.78 -8.55 -1.66
N GLU A 16 -28.25 -7.48 -1.06
CA GLU A 16 -27.50 -7.55 0.19
C GLU A 16 -27.98 -6.50 1.20
N LYS A 17 -27.73 -6.74 2.50
CA LYS A 17 -28.17 -5.86 3.59
C LYS A 17 -27.45 -4.50 3.49
N ALA A 18 -28.16 -3.39 3.71
CA ALA A 18 -27.61 -2.02 3.67
C ALA A 18 -26.39 -1.81 4.60
N THR A 19 -26.22 -2.65 5.63
CA THR A 19 -25.04 -2.64 6.52
C THR A 19 -23.76 -3.12 5.85
N ALA A 20 -23.86 -3.84 4.73
CA ALA A 20 -22.73 -4.30 3.92
C ALA A 20 -22.29 -3.26 2.86
N GLU A 21 -23.06 -2.21 2.63
CA GLU A 21 -22.81 -1.25 1.52
C GLU A 21 -21.73 -0.21 1.85
N TYR A 22 -21.44 0.01 3.13
CA TYR A 22 -20.25 0.75 3.57
C TYR A 22 -18.94 -0.08 3.44
N SER A 23 -18.97 -1.30 2.88
CA SER A 23 -17.79 -2.15 2.60
C SER A 23 -16.97 -1.73 1.36
N THR A 24 -17.37 -0.66 0.67
CA THR A 24 -16.87 -0.37 -0.68
C THR A 24 -15.45 0.22 -0.74
N ALA A 25 -14.86 0.62 0.40
CA ALA A 25 -13.43 0.93 0.49
C ALA A 25 -12.57 -0.34 0.38
N ASP A 26 -13.03 -1.45 0.97
CA ASP A 26 -12.21 -2.67 1.10
C ASP A 26 -11.88 -3.28 -0.24
N LYS A 27 -12.84 -3.34 -1.18
CA LYS A 27 -12.63 -3.88 -2.53
C LYS A 27 -11.70 -3.01 -3.38
N LEU A 28 -11.77 -1.69 -3.24
CA LEU A 28 -10.88 -0.76 -3.95
C LEU A 28 -9.45 -0.87 -3.41
N ILE A 29 -9.31 -0.93 -2.09
CA ILE A 29 -8.02 -1.06 -1.41
C ILE A 29 -7.37 -2.40 -1.78
N ASN A 30 -8.12 -3.50 -1.77
CA ASN A 30 -7.62 -4.84 -2.10
C ASN A 30 -7.02 -4.96 -3.51
N ASN A 31 -7.59 -4.26 -4.49
CA ASN A 31 -7.13 -4.37 -5.88
C ASN A 31 -5.99 -3.39 -6.18
N VAL A 32 -6.01 -2.20 -5.57
CA VAL A 32 -5.02 -1.14 -5.84
C VAL A 32 -3.72 -1.36 -5.05
N LEU A 33 -3.79 -1.75 -3.76
CA LEU A 33 -2.61 -1.93 -2.93
C LEU A 33 -1.55 -2.86 -3.54
N PRO A 34 -1.85 -4.11 -3.92
CA PRO A 34 -0.83 -5.03 -4.42
C PRO A 34 -0.16 -4.48 -5.69
N ASN A 35 -0.92 -3.85 -6.59
CA ASN A 35 -0.37 -3.23 -7.79
C ASN A 35 0.55 -2.04 -7.47
N VAL A 36 0.19 -1.22 -6.48
CA VAL A 36 1.03 -0.10 -6.01
C VAL A 36 2.31 -0.60 -5.34
N TYR A 37 2.26 -1.66 -4.53
CA TYR A 37 3.45 -2.23 -3.91
C TYR A 37 4.45 -2.78 -4.94
N VAL A 38 3.95 -3.49 -5.97
CA VAL A 38 4.79 -3.98 -7.08
C VAL A 38 5.39 -2.82 -7.86
N ALA A 39 4.59 -1.81 -8.22
CA ALA A 39 5.07 -0.63 -8.93
C ALA A 39 6.11 0.15 -8.12
N ALA A 40 5.87 0.36 -6.83
CA ALA A 40 6.79 1.06 -5.94
C ALA A 40 8.11 0.29 -5.76
N GLY A 41 8.06 -1.03 -5.60
CA GLY A 41 9.25 -1.88 -5.56
C GLY A 41 10.09 -1.75 -6.84
N LEU A 42 9.43 -1.74 -8.00
CA LEU A 42 10.10 -1.56 -9.29
C LEU A 42 10.79 -0.18 -9.41
N VAL A 43 10.10 0.89 -9.01
CA VAL A 43 10.65 2.26 -9.03
C VAL A 43 11.88 2.37 -8.12
N ILE A 44 11.78 1.84 -6.89
CA ILE A 44 12.90 1.85 -5.93
C ILE A 44 14.09 1.05 -6.49
N PHE A 45 13.84 -0.11 -7.09
CA PHE A 45 14.88 -0.90 -7.73
C PHE A 45 15.64 -0.10 -8.80
N PHE A 46 14.92 0.56 -9.71
CA PHE A 46 15.56 1.40 -10.73
C PHE A 46 16.30 2.61 -10.15
N MET A 47 15.77 3.25 -9.09
CA MET A 47 16.48 4.34 -8.41
C MET A 47 17.80 3.88 -7.80
N ILE A 48 17.84 2.71 -7.16
CA ILE A 48 19.07 2.15 -6.58
C ILE A 48 20.08 1.83 -7.68
N VAL A 49 19.64 1.18 -8.76
CA VAL A 49 20.51 0.85 -9.90
C VAL A 49 21.07 2.11 -10.55
N PHE A 50 20.22 3.11 -10.80
CA PHE A 50 20.63 4.37 -11.41
C PHE A 50 21.56 5.18 -10.50
N GLY A 51 21.23 5.30 -9.21
CA GLY A 51 22.08 5.98 -8.22
C GLY A 51 23.44 5.29 -8.05
N GLY A 52 23.45 3.96 -8.01
CA GLY A 52 24.68 3.17 -7.94
C GLY A 52 25.55 3.34 -9.20
N PHE A 53 24.94 3.28 -10.38
CA PHE A 53 25.64 3.52 -11.64
C PHE A 53 26.18 4.95 -11.71
N MET A 54 25.42 5.95 -11.24
CA MET A 54 25.84 7.34 -11.21
C MET A 54 27.09 7.56 -10.35
N ILE A 55 27.17 6.90 -9.19
CA ILE A 55 28.36 6.95 -8.32
C ILE A 55 29.57 6.32 -9.02
N ILE A 56 29.40 5.13 -9.59
CA ILE A 56 30.51 4.40 -10.24
C ILE A 56 31.00 5.14 -11.49
N ALA A 57 30.07 5.58 -12.35
CA ALA A 57 30.38 6.26 -13.60
C ALA A 57 31.01 7.65 -13.38
N ASN A 58 30.69 8.31 -12.25
CA ASN A 58 31.20 9.64 -11.92
C ASN A 58 32.11 9.64 -10.69
N ALA A 59 32.80 8.54 -10.40
CA ALA A 59 33.68 8.42 -9.23
C ALA A 59 34.81 9.47 -9.16
N GLY A 60 35.11 10.16 -10.27
CA GLY A 60 36.04 11.30 -10.32
C GLY A 60 35.42 12.68 -10.11
N ASN A 61 34.09 12.78 -9.99
CA ASN A 61 33.35 14.03 -9.78
C ASN A 61 32.57 13.95 -8.46
N ALA A 62 33.00 14.74 -7.48
CA ALA A 62 32.42 14.77 -6.14
C ALA A 62 30.94 15.15 -6.14
N ASP A 63 30.51 16.08 -6.99
CA ASP A 63 29.12 16.54 -7.05
C ASP A 63 28.19 15.43 -7.53
N LYS A 64 28.59 14.70 -8.58
CA LYS A 64 27.80 13.61 -9.15
C LYS A 64 27.78 12.37 -8.26
N THR A 65 28.86 12.14 -7.52
CA THR A 65 28.91 11.10 -6.49
C THR A 65 27.98 11.41 -5.32
N ALA A 66 27.95 12.67 -4.87
CA ALA A 66 27.03 13.12 -3.83
C ALA A 66 25.56 13.03 -4.29
N GLU A 67 25.28 13.39 -5.54
CA GLU A 67 23.96 13.26 -6.16
C GLU A 67 23.48 11.81 -6.19
N GLY A 68 24.31 10.87 -6.68
CA GLY A 68 23.98 9.44 -6.67
C GLY A 68 23.76 8.88 -5.26
N SER A 69 24.57 9.31 -4.29
CA SER A 69 24.41 8.90 -2.88
C SER A 69 23.08 9.38 -2.29
N LYS A 70 22.64 10.59 -2.66
CA LYS A 70 21.34 11.13 -2.27
C LYS A 70 20.18 10.33 -2.86
N ILE A 71 20.29 9.91 -4.12
CA ILE A 71 19.30 9.04 -4.79
C ILE A 71 19.20 7.69 -4.10
N ILE A 72 20.32 7.07 -3.74
CA ILE A 72 20.31 5.80 -3.01
C ILE A 72 19.66 5.98 -1.63
N THR A 73 20.02 7.05 -0.91
CA THR A 73 19.45 7.35 0.40
C THR A 73 17.94 7.57 0.32
N SER A 74 17.44 8.29 -0.70
CA SER A 74 16.00 8.47 -0.89
C SER A 74 15.29 7.18 -1.27
N ALA A 75 15.93 6.30 -2.05
CA ALA A 75 15.39 4.99 -2.37
C ALA A 75 15.28 4.09 -1.11
N ILE A 76 16.29 4.12 -0.23
CA ILE A 76 16.26 3.43 1.07
C ILE A 76 15.14 3.99 1.96
N MET A 77 14.97 5.31 2.01
CA MET A 77 13.87 5.94 2.74
C MET A 77 12.51 5.52 2.18
N GLY A 78 12.36 5.46 0.85
CA GLY A 78 11.14 4.95 0.21
C GLY A 78 10.86 3.49 0.56
N LEU A 79 11.90 2.65 0.62
CA LEU A 79 11.77 1.26 1.03
C LEU A 79 11.32 1.14 2.51
N LEU A 80 11.89 1.96 3.41
CA LEU A 80 11.46 2.03 4.80
C LEU A 80 9.99 2.43 4.92
N VAL A 81 9.52 3.37 4.10
CA VAL A 81 8.11 3.78 4.07
C VAL A 81 7.21 2.64 3.60
N LEU A 82 7.59 1.90 2.55
CA LEU A 82 6.84 0.70 2.13
C LEU A 82 6.78 -0.34 3.24
N PHE A 83 7.89 -0.54 3.94
CA PHE A 83 7.95 -1.45 5.08
C PHE A 83 6.97 -0.99 6.17
N ALA A 84 7.04 0.28 6.59
CA ALA A 84 6.13 0.85 7.58
C ALA A 84 4.66 0.79 7.15
N SER A 85 4.36 1.01 5.87
CA SER A 85 3.00 0.93 5.32
C SER A 85 2.40 -0.48 5.49
N TYR A 86 3.19 -1.53 5.29
CA TYR A 86 2.76 -2.91 5.54
C TYR A 86 2.31 -3.10 7.00
N TRP A 87 3.10 -2.64 7.97
CA TRP A 87 2.75 -2.73 9.40
C TRP A 87 1.48 -1.95 9.73
N ILE A 88 1.31 -0.76 9.15
CA ILE A 88 0.09 0.05 9.34
C ILE A 88 -1.14 -0.72 8.83
N ILE A 89 -1.06 -1.31 7.63
CA ILE A 89 -2.16 -2.09 7.06
C ILE A 89 -2.45 -3.32 7.93
N GLN A 90 -1.43 -3.99 8.45
CA GLN A 90 -1.61 -5.15 9.31
C GLN A 90 -2.31 -4.80 10.63
N ILE A 91 -2.00 -3.64 11.23
CA ILE A 91 -2.75 -3.13 12.38
C ILE A 91 -4.21 -2.86 12.02
N ILE A 92 -4.45 -2.23 10.86
CA ILE A 92 -5.81 -1.97 10.37
C ILE A 92 -6.58 -3.29 10.25
N GLN A 93 -6.00 -4.33 9.65
CA GLN A 93 -6.64 -5.65 9.54
C GLN A 93 -7.00 -6.27 10.88
N VAL A 94 -6.14 -6.14 11.88
CA VAL A 94 -6.39 -6.68 13.22
C VAL A 94 -7.56 -5.95 13.87
N VAL A 95 -7.70 -4.65 13.63
CA VAL A 95 -8.76 -3.81 14.21
C VAL A 95 -10.09 -3.99 13.46
N THR A 96 -10.10 -4.07 12.12
CA THR A 96 -11.32 -4.25 11.31
C THR A 96 -11.71 -5.70 11.09
N GLY A 97 -10.82 -6.67 11.32
CA GLY A 97 -11.06 -8.10 11.06
C GLY A 97 -11.10 -8.48 9.57
N VAL A 98 -10.80 -7.55 8.67
CA VAL A 98 -10.85 -7.76 7.20
C VAL A 98 -9.46 -8.08 6.67
N PRO A 99 -9.24 -9.21 5.97
CA PRO A 99 -7.93 -9.60 5.44
C PRO A 99 -7.57 -8.85 4.13
N ILE A 100 -6.97 -7.66 4.26
CA ILE A 100 -6.54 -6.81 3.11
C ILE A 100 -5.29 -7.34 2.37
N LEU A 101 -4.42 -8.10 3.05
CA LEU A 101 -3.12 -8.53 2.52
C LEU A 101 -3.13 -9.99 2.04
N ASN A 102 -4.23 -10.72 2.28
CA ASN A 102 -4.37 -12.15 1.96
C ASN A 102 -5.35 -12.41 0.79
N SER A 103 -5.74 -11.37 0.05
CA SER A 103 -6.79 -11.47 -0.97
C SER A 103 -6.30 -11.84 -2.38
N GLY A 104 -5.12 -12.46 -2.51
CA GLY A 104 -4.64 -12.99 -3.80
C GLY A 104 -3.19 -12.68 -4.11
N LEU A 105 -2.29 -13.07 -3.20
CA LEU A 105 -1.06 -13.73 -3.60
C LEU A 105 -1.32 -15.24 -3.56
#